data_AF-A0A9R0S902-F1
#
_entry.id   AF-A0A9R0S902-F1
#
_cell.length_a   1.000
_cell.length_b   1.000
_cell.length_c   1.000
_cell.angle_alpha   90.00
_cell.angle_beta   90.00
_cell.angle_gamma   90.00
#
_symmetry.space_group_name_H-M   'P 1'
#
loop_
_entity.id
_entity.type
_entity.pdbx_description
1 polymer ?
#
loop_
_entity_poly.entity_id
_entity_poly.type
_entity_poly.pdbx_seq_one_letter_code
_entity_poly.pdbx_strand_id
1 'polypeptide(L)'
;MAKPKKSRNSAPDPSVAARLPWQPSAPPLATALLISFAALLLRALVSVGPYSGQGAAPKFGDYEAQRHWMELTLHLPSSDWYRNTSDNDLAYWGLDYPPLSAYQSRLHARLINASLPDAVALRSSRGFESHESKLLMRWTVLSSDLMVFFPAALWFVWAYIKDGVGGSGERREGWMWLLAMVLLNPCLVLIDHGHFQYNCISLGLTLGAIAGILSRNELVAAALFSLAINHKEMKLPLLFKIISYSQASATNMI
;
A
#
# COMPACT_ATOMS: atom_id res chain seq x y z
N MET A 1 -10.41 -19.33 -79.39
CA MET A 1 -9.43 -18.96 -78.35
C MET A 1 -10.16 -18.74 -77.03
N ALA A 2 -9.97 -19.65 -76.06
CA ALA A 2 -10.55 -19.56 -74.72
C ALA A 2 -9.48 -19.13 -73.70
N LYS A 3 -9.81 -18.19 -72.80
CA LYS A 3 -8.87 -17.67 -71.77
C LYS A 3 -8.65 -18.70 -70.65
N PRO A 4 -7.42 -18.90 -70.14
CA PRO A 4 -7.17 -19.82 -69.04
C PRO A 4 -7.46 -19.18 -67.66
N LYS A 5 -8.07 -19.97 -66.77
CA LYS A 5 -8.36 -19.65 -65.35
C LYS A 5 -7.05 -19.56 -64.54
N LYS A 6 -6.93 -18.53 -63.70
CA LYS A 6 -5.82 -18.35 -62.74
C LYS A 6 -5.97 -19.33 -61.58
N SER A 7 -4.93 -20.14 -61.30
CA SER A 7 -4.87 -21.07 -60.18
C SER A 7 -4.64 -20.34 -58.85
N ARG A 8 -5.24 -20.89 -57.79
CA ARG A 8 -5.24 -20.37 -56.42
C ARG A 8 -4.06 -21.04 -55.69
N ASN A 9 -3.01 -20.29 -55.35
CA ASN A 9 -1.91 -20.83 -54.54
C ASN A 9 -2.32 -20.88 -53.06
N SER A 10 -2.33 -22.11 -52.51
CA SER A 10 -2.40 -22.43 -51.09
C SER A 10 -1.06 -22.15 -50.39
N ALA A 11 -1.14 -21.65 -49.15
CA ALA A 11 0.00 -21.31 -48.30
C ALA A 11 0.72 -22.54 -47.72
N PRO A 12 2.03 -22.44 -47.47
CA PRO A 12 2.67 -23.15 -46.35
C PRO A 12 3.69 -22.21 -45.62
N ASP A 13 4.10 -22.31 -44.35
CA ASP A 13 4.16 -23.36 -43.32
C ASP A 13 4.70 -22.72 -41.99
N PRO A 14 5.24 -23.42 -40.98
CA PRO A 14 4.66 -24.23 -39.91
C PRO A 14 4.86 -23.61 -38.50
N SER A 15 5.34 -22.37 -38.38
CA SER A 15 5.77 -21.82 -37.06
C SER A 15 4.62 -21.38 -36.15
N VAL A 16 3.38 -21.53 -36.63
CA VAL A 16 2.13 -21.38 -35.84
C VAL A 16 1.86 -22.66 -35.03
N ALA A 17 2.90 -23.29 -34.50
CA ALA A 17 2.73 -24.26 -33.44
C ALA A 17 2.46 -23.52 -32.13
N ALA A 18 1.22 -23.67 -31.64
CA ALA A 18 0.76 -23.48 -30.26
C ALA A 18 0.37 -22.07 -29.78
N ARG A 19 -0.56 -21.41 -30.47
CA ARG A 19 -1.59 -20.62 -29.76
C ARG A 19 -2.97 -20.98 -30.29
N LEU A 20 -3.82 -21.54 -29.43
CA LEU A 20 -5.20 -21.85 -29.77
C LEU A 20 -5.93 -20.54 -30.14
N PRO A 21 -6.57 -20.44 -31.33
CA PRO A 21 -7.17 -19.19 -31.83
C PRO A 21 -8.30 -18.58 -30.98
N TRP A 22 -8.78 -19.33 -29.97
CA TRP A 22 -10.04 -19.08 -29.28
C TRP A 22 -9.88 -18.78 -27.79
N GLN A 23 -8.65 -18.59 -27.29
CA GLN A 23 -8.47 -18.09 -25.93
C GLN A 23 -8.59 -16.57 -25.94
N PRO A 24 -9.73 -15.98 -25.50
CA PRO A 24 -9.76 -14.55 -25.25
C PRO A 24 -8.70 -14.24 -24.19
N SER A 25 -7.96 -13.13 -24.35
CA SER A 25 -7.22 -12.57 -23.24
C SER A 25 -8.20 -12.34 -22.08
N ALA A 26 -7.86 -12.82 -20.88
CA ALA A 26 -8.71 -12.59 -19.71
C ALA A 26 -9.07 -11.10 -19.64
N PRO A 27 -10.34 -10.74 -19.34
CA PRO A 27 -10.71 -9.34 -19.31
C PRO A 27 -9.81 -8.62 -18.30
N PRO A 28 -9.31 -7.40 -18.61
CA PRO A 28 -8.33 -6.71 -17.76
C PRO A 28 -8.76 -6.63 -16.28
N LEU A 29 -10.07 -6.54 -16.03
CA LEU A 29 -10.61 -6.58 -14.67
C LEU A 29 -10.38 -7.93 -13.97
N ALA A 30 -10.67 -9.06 -14.62
CA ALA A 30 -10.47 -10.38 -14.00
C ALA A 30 -8.99 -10.62 -13.67
N THR A 31 -8.08 -10.21 -14.56
CA THR A 31 -6.63 -10.32 -14.30
C THR A 31 -6.20 -9.41 -13.16
N ALA A 32 -6.68 -8.16 -13.11
CA ALA A 32 -6.38 -7.25 -12.00
C ALA A 32 -6.89 -7.77 -10.66
N LEU A 33 -8.10 -8.35 -10.65
CA LEU A 33 -8.68 -8.98 -9.46
C LEU A 33 -7.87 -10.21 -9.02
N LEU A 34 -7.43 -11.05 -9.97
CA LEU A 34 -6.59 -12.22 -9.66
C LEU A 34 -5.25 -11.81 -9.04
N ILE A 35 -4.57 -10.81 -9.63
CA ILE A 35 -3.31 -10.30 -9.08
C ILE A 35 -3.53 -9.71 -7.69
N SER A 36 -4.60 -8.92 -7.52
CA SER A 36 -4.96 -8.32 -6.22
C SER A 36 -5.27 -9.40 -5.17
N PHE A 37 -6.01 -10.43 -5.54
CA PHE A 37 -6.33 -11.55 -4.66
C PHE A 37 -5.07 -12.35 -4.28
N ALA A 38 -4.20 -12.65 -5.23
CA ALA A 38 -2.93 -13.30 -4.96
C ALA A 38 -2.05 -12.47 -4.00
N ALA A 39 -2.02 -11.14 -4.20
CA ALA A 39 -1.29 -10.22 -3.34
C ALA A 39 -1.88 -10.13 -1.93
N LEU A 40 -3.20 -10.21 -1.79
CA LEU A 40 -3.90 -10.26 -0.51
C LEU A 40 -3.63 -11.58 0.22
N LEU A 41 -3.72 -12.70 -0.48
CA LEU A 41 -3.42 -14.02 0.06
C LEU A 41 -1.99 -14.09 0.58
N LEU A 42 -1.01 -13.59 -0.18
CA LEU A 42 0.39 -13.57 0.24
C LEU A 42 0.57 -12.80 1.56
N ARG A 43 -0.06 -11.63 1.70
CA ARG A 43 -0.03 -10.83 2.95
C ARG A 43 -0.64 -11.61 4.12
N ALA A 44 -1.81 -12.23 3.90
CA ALA A 44 -2.46 -13.05 4.91
C ALA A 44 -1.57 -14.23 5.36
N LEU A 45 -0.93 -14.93 4.42
CA LEU A 45 -0.02 -16.03 4.74
C LEU A 45 1.20 -15.57 5.54
N VAL A 46 1.82 -14.45 5.16
CA VAL A 46 2.97 -13.88 5.90
C VAL A 46 2.55 -13.46 7.31
N SER A 47 1.33 -12.94 7.47
CA SER A 47 0.81 -12.46 8.77
C SER A 47 0.66 -13.55 9.84
N VAL A 48 0.61 -14.82 9.45
CA VAL A 48 0.57 -15.98 10.35
C VAL A 48 1.87 -16.10 11.16
N GLY A 49 3.01 -15.70 10.57
CA GLY A 49 4.32 -15.77 11.19
C GLY A 49 4.48 -14.88 12.43
N PRO A 50 5.60 -15.03 13.18
CA PRO A 50 5.90 -14.16 14.31
C PRO A 50 6.07 -12.70 13.88
N TYR A 51 5.89 -11.78 14.82
CA TYR A 51 6.09 -10.33 14.63
C TYR A 51 7.39 -9.85 15.31
N SER A 52 7.78 -8.62 15.01
CA SER A 52 8.95 -7.97 15.62
C SER A 52 8.83 -7.92 17.15
N GLY A 53 9.75 -8.59 17.84
CA GLY A 53 9.85 -8.60 19.30
C GLY A 53 8.85 -9.50 20.03
N GLN A 54 8.25 -10.50 19.37
CA GLN A 54 7.39 -11.49 20.03
C GLN A 54 8.15 -12.23 21.15
N GLY A 55 7.58 -12.24 22.37
CA GLY A 55 8.19 -12.85 23.54
C GLY A 55 9.51 -12.19 24.01
N ALA A 56 9.84 -10.99 23.51
CA ALA A 56 11.11 -10.32 23.76
C ALA A 56 10.99 -9.21 24.83
N ALA A 57 10.55 -9.58 26.03
CA ALA A 57 10.51 -8.67 27.18
C ALA A 57 11.91 -8.08 27.50
N PRO A 58 12.01 -6.87 28.09
CA PRO A 58 10.91 -6.03 28.58
C PRO A 58 10.36 -5.03 27.56
N LYS A 59 11.09 -4.78 26.46
CA LYS A 59 10.74 -3.71 25.51
C LYS A 59 10.01 -4.21 24.25
N PHE A 60 10.09 -5.50 23.90
CA PHE A 60 9.46 -6.05 22.69
C PHE A 60 9.95 -5.30 21.42
N GLY A 61 9.13 -5.28 20.36
CA GLY A 61 9.50 -4.68 19.06
C GLY A 61 8.39 -3.80 18.49
N ASP A 62 8.40 -3.60 17.17
CA ASP A 62 7.51 -2.66 16.48
C ASP A 62 6.02 -2.97 16.70
N TYR A 63 5.65 -4.24 16.90
CA TYR A 63 4.28 -4.61 17.26
C TYR A 63 3.82 -3.90 18.54
N GLU A 64 4.66 -3.94 19.57
CA GLU A 64 4.37 -3.30 20.86
C GLU A 64 4.40 -1.79 20.74
N ALA A 65 5.30 -1.23 19.92
CA ALA A 65 5.31 0.20 19.65
C ALA A 65 3.96 0.69 19.11
N GLN A 66 3.46 0.03 18.06
CA GLN A 66 2.17 0.38 17.46
C GLN A 66 1.00 0.15 18.43
N ARG A 67 0.99 -0.96 19.19
CA ARG A 67 -0.03 -1.24 20.20
C ARG A 67 -0.05 -0.18 21.30
N HIS A 68 1.14 0.22 21.77
CA HIS A 68 1.28 1.25 22.79
C HIS A 68 0.82 2.62 22.28
N TRP A 69 1.07 2.97 21.01
CA TRP A 69 0.50 4.18 20.43
C TRP A 69 -1.03 4.15 20.39
N MET A 70 -1.64 2.99 20.14
CA MET A 70 -3.09 2.82 20.20
C MET A 70 -3.62 3.02 21.63
N GLU A 71 -2.97 2.43 22.63
CA GLU A 71 -3.26 2.65 24.06
C GLU A 71 -3.21 4.14 24.41
N LEU A 72 -2.10 4.83 24.11
CA LEU A 72 -1.92 6.25 24.44
C LEU A 72 -2.96 7.14 23.75
N THR A 73 -3.18 6.95 22.44
CA THR A 73 -4.07 7.81 21.65
C THR A 73 -5.55 7.59 21.94
N LEU A 74 -5.90 6.44 22.50
CA LEU A 74 -7.25 6.14 22.97
C LEU A 74 -7.59 6.90 24.26
N HIS A 75 -6.65 6.91 25.22
CA HIS A 75 -6.92 7.36 26.59
C HIS A 75 -6.43 8.78 26.90
N LEU A 76 -5.40 9.27 26.22
CA LEU A 76 -4.81 10.59 26.51
C LEU A 76 -5.34 11.69 25.59
N PRO A 77 -5.44 12.94 26.08
CA PRO A 77 -5.69 14.09 25.23
C PRO A 77 -4.54 14.26 24.23
N SER A 78 -4.82 14.82 23.05
CA SER A 78 -3.82 14.99 21.99
C SER A 78 -2.65 15.89 22.36
N SER A 79 -2.80 16.74 23.38
CA SER A 79 -1.72 17.54 23.96
C SER A 79 -0.62 16.71 24.61
N ASP A 80 -0.91 15.46 24.97
CA ASP A 80 -0.04 14.63 25.82
C ASP A 80 0.57 13.44 25.07
N TRP A 81 0.15 13.20 23.81
CA TRP A 81 0.65 12.09 22.97
C TRP A 81 2.17 12.11 22.76
N TYR A 82 2.77 13.31 22.72
CA TYR A 82 4.20 13.52 22.42
C TYR A 82 4.99 14.08 23.61
N ARG A 83 4.42 14.03 24.82
CA ARG A 83 5.04 14.59 26.02
C ARG A 83 5.23 13.52 27.08
N ASN A 84 6.35 13.63 27.80
CA ASN A 84 6.57 12.81 28.98
C ASN A 84 5.61 13.25 30.09
N THR A 85 4.79 12.34 30.59
CA THR A 85 3.80 12.59 31.65
C THR A 85 3.78 11.42 32.64
N SER A 86 2.92 11.46 33.67
CA SER A 86 2.70 10.30 34.54
C SER A 86 2.16 9.07 33.81
N ASP A 87 1.52 9.28 32.66
CA ASP A 87 0.81 8.26 31.89
C ASP A 87 1.51 7.87 30.58
N ASN A 88 2.43 8.72 30.10
CA ASN A 88 3.17 8.54 28.85
C ASN A 88 4.67 8.64 29.13
N ASP A 89 5.36 7.51 29.10
CA ASP A 89 6.82 7.44 29.22
C ASP A 89 7.44 7.34 27.84
N LEU A 90 8.06 8.44 27.37
CA LEU A 90 8.65 8.48 26.02
C LEU A 90 9.82 7.49 25.84
N ALA A 91 10.43 6.98 26.90
CA ALA A 91 11.47 5.95 26.80
C ALA A 91 10.89 4.56 26.43
N TYR A 92 9.60 4.35 26.71
CA TYR A 92 8.85 3.14 26.37
C TYR A 92 7.97 3.41 25.13
N TRP A 93 8.57 3.29 23.95
CA TRP A 93 7.88 3.46 22.66
C TRP A 93 7.05 4.74 22.54
N GLY A 94 7.67 5.88 22.89
CA GLY A 94 7.07 7.20 22.63
C GLY A 94 6.69 7.35 21.16
N LEU A 95 5.58 8.05 20.93
CA LEU A 95 5.06 8.31 19.58
C LEU A 95 6.04 9.21 18.82
N ASP A 96 6.65 8.69 17.75
CA ASP A 96 7.70 9.36 16.97
C ASP A 96 7.21 9.80 15.57
N TYR A 97 6.01 9.37 15.16
CA TYR A 97 5.43 9.71 13.85
C TYR A 97 4.53 10.94 13.93
N PRO A 98 4.27 11.64 12.81
CA PRO A 98 3.49 12.88 12.82
C PRO A 98 1.99 12.62 13.07
N PRO A 99 1.18 13.68 13.24
CA PRO A 99 -0.17 13.57 13.77
C PRO A 99 -1.11 12.60 13.04
N LEU A 100 -1.00 12.45 11.72
CA LEU A 100 -1.88 11.52 10.99
C LEU A 100 -1.68 10.07 11.45
N SER A 101 -0.46 9.67 11.79
CA SER A 101 -0.19 8.35 12.38
C SER A 101 -0.81 8.20 13.77
N ALA A 102 -0.79 9.26 14.57
CA ALA A 102 -1.47 9.27 15.88
C ALA A 102 -2.98 9.07 15.74
N TYR A 103 -3.62 9.76 14.79
CA TYR A 103 -5.05 9.59 14.52
C TYR A 103 -5.39 8.22 13.92
N GLN A 104 -4.51 7.66 13.09
CA GLN A 104 -4.63 6.29 12.61
C GLN A 104 -4.55 5.29 13.77
N SER A 105 -3.59 5.43 14.67
CA SER A 105 -3.51 4.64 15.91
C SER A 105 -4.79 4.77 16.73
N ARG A 106 -5.32 5.98 16.90
CA ARG A 106 -6.58 6.20 17.62
C ARG A 106 -7.77 5.49 16.97
N LEU A 107 -7.85 5.49 15.65
CA LEU A 107 -8.91 4.79 14.91
C LEU A 107 -8.81 3.28 15.15
N HIS A 108 -7.63 2.69 14.98
CA HIS A 108 -7.40 1.27 15.25
C HIS A 108 -7.63 0.91 16.72
N ALA A 109 -7.23 1.78 17.65
CA ALA A 109 -7.44 1.60 19.08
C ALA A 109 -8.92 1.48 19.42
N ARG A 110 -9.80 2.28 18.80
CA ARG A 110 -11.25 2.17 19.00
C ARG A 110 -11.80 0.83 18.51
N LEU A 111 -11.31 0.34 17.36
CA LEU A 111 -11.73 -0.95 16.81
C LEU A 111 -11.26 -2.12 17.69
N ILE A 112 -10.02 -2.07 18.16
CA ILE A 112 -9.45 -3.09 19.05
C ILE A 112 -10.13 -3.04 20.41
N ASN A 113 -10.29 -1.85 21.00
CA ASN A 113 -10.94 -1.69 22.31
C ASN A 113 -12.40 -2.19 22.31
N ALA A 114 -13.10 -2.15 21.18
CA ALA A 114 -14.44 -2.71 21.07
C ALA A 114 -14.47 -4.25 21.16
N SER A 115 -13.38 -4.93 20.80
CA SER A 115 -13.28 -6.40 20.76
C SER A 115 -12.44 -6.98 21.89
N LEU A 116 -11.32 -6.34 22.24
CA LEU A 116 -10.34 -6.77 23.23
C LEU A 116 -9.78 -5.56 24.01
N PRO A 117 -10.55 -5.00 24.97
CA PRO A 117 -10.16 -3.82 25.74
C PRO A 117 -8.81 -3.96 26.46
N ASP A 118 -8.52 -5.16 26.99
CA ASP A 118 -7.31 -5.44 27.76
C ASP A 118 -6.02 -5.24 26.94
N ALA A 119 -6.09 -5.38 25.61
CA ALA A 119 -4.94 -5.19 24.73
C ALA A 119 -4.52 -3.71 24.58
N VAL A 120 -5.37 -2.76 24.98
CA VAL A 120 -5.12 -1.31 24.90
C VAL A 120 -5.50 -0.59 26.19
N ALA A 121 -5.54 -1.31 27.30
CA ALA A 121 -5.82 -0.76 28.62
C ALA A 121 -4.64 0.07 29.14
N LEU A 122 -4.91 1.31 29.56
CA LEU A 122 -3.89 2.25 29.99
C LEU A 122 -3.06 1.69 31.17
N ARG A 123 -1.74 1.72 31.06
CA ARG A 123 -0.73 1.23 32.04
C ARG A 123 -0.67 -0.29 32.24
N SER A 124 -1.78 -1.01 32.15
CA SER A 124 -1.83 -2.46 32.40
C SER A 124 -1.51 -3.30 31.17
N SER A 125 -1.63 -2.75 29.95
CA SER A 125 -1.47 -3.49 28.70
C SER A 125 -0.05 -3.48 28.11
N ARG A 126 0.94 -2.91 28.83
CA ARG A 126 2.34 -2.90 28.38
C ARG A 126 2.87 -4.33 28.20
N GLY A 127 3.36 -4.64 27.01
CA GLY A 127 3.81 -5.99 26.66
C GLY A 127 2.69 -7.02 26.55
N PHE A 128 1.46 -6.61 26.29
CA PHE A 128 0.32 -7.52 26.17
C PHE A 128 0.46 -8.42 24.93
N GLU A 129 0.57 -9.72 25.16
CA GLU A 129 0.62 -10.73 24.11
C GLU A 129 -0.55 -11.71 24.25
N SER A 130 -1.34 -11.83 23.19
CA SER A 130 -2.35 -12.88 23.05
C SER A 130 -2.55 -13.23 21.58
N HIS A 131 -3.08 -14.42 21.30
CA HIS A 131 -3.41 -14.81 19.93
C HIS A 131 -4.46 -13.87 19.29
N GLU A 132 -5.45 -13.45 20.08
CA GLU A 132 -6.51 -12.54 19.66
C GLU A 132 -5.98 -11.14 19.35
N SER A 133 -5.11 -10.61 20.21
CA SER A 133 -4.44 -9.32 19.99
C SER A 133 -3.65 -9.35 18.68
N LYS A 134 -2.85 -10.42 18.47
CA LYS A 134 -2.11 -10.61 17.21
C LYS A 134 -3.05 -10.58 16.01
N LEU A 135 -4.15 -11.33 16.04
CA LEU A 135 -5.09 -11.41 14.93
C LEU A 135 -5.72 -10.04 14.61
N LEU A 136 -6.23 -9.34 15.63
CA LEU A 136 -6.84 -8.01 15.47
C LEU A 136 -5.84 -6.99 14.90
N MET A 137 -4.62 -7.00 15.42
CA MET A 137 -3.54 -6.14 14.97
C MET A 137 -3.10 -6.46 13.52
N ARG A 138 -3.07 -7.73 13.11
CA ARG A 138 -2.81 -8.08 11.70
C ARG A 138 -3.95 -7.56 10.79
N TRP A 139 -5.20 -7.62 11.25
CA TRP A 139 -6.34 -7.09 10.51
C TRP A 139 -6.31 -5.58 10.32
N THR A 140 -5.79 -4.80 11.27
CA THR A 140 -5.68 -3.34 11.11
C THR A 140 -4.66 -2.97 10.02
N VAL A 141 -3.53 -3.70 9.92
CA VAL A 141 -2.56 -3.51 8.82
C VAL A 141 -3.18 -3.92 7.49
N LEU A 142 -3.83 -5.09 7.44
CA LEU A 142 -4.43 -5.62 6.21
C LEU A 142 -5.56 -4.74 5.67
N SER A 143 -6.43 -4.24 6.54
CA SER A 143 -7.51 -3.31 6.17
C SER A 143 -6.95 -1.97 5.71
N SER A 144 -5.93 -1.43 6.37
CA SER A 144 -5.24 -0.20 5.94
C SER A 144 -4.64 -0.33 4.54
N ASP A 145 -3.99 -1.46 4.26
CA ASP A 145 -3.40 -1.79 2.96
C ASP A 145 -4.48 -1.84 1.86
N LEU A 146 -5.58 -2.55 2.12
CA LEU A 146 -6.73 -2.65 1.22
C LEU A 146 -7.44 -1.31 0.98
N MET A 147 -7.53 -0.45 1.99
CA MET A 147 -8.22 0.84 1.90
C MET A 147 -7.38 1.93 1.22
N VAL A 148 -6.05 1.84 1.30
CA VAL A 148 -5.16 2.93 0.85
C VAL A 148 -4.24 2.49 -0.29
N PHE A 149 -3.47 1.41 -0.11
CA PHE A 149 -2.43 1.04 -1.06
C PHE A 149 -2.98 0.34 -2.30
N PHE A 150 -3.90 -0.61 -2.14
CA PHE A 150 -4.54 -1.31 -3.26
C PHE A 150 -5.25 -0.36 -4.24
N PRO A 151 -6.16 0.54 -3.81
CA PRO A 151 -6.80 1.47 -4.73
C PRO A 151 -5.80 2.45 -5.35
N ALA A 152 -4.79 2.89 -4.61
CA ALA A 152 -3.73 3.74 -5.17
C ALA A 152 -2.91 3.03 -6.26
N ALA A 153 -2.58 1.75 -6.07
CA ALA A 153 -1.87 0.94 -7.06
C ALA A 153 -2.70 0.73 -8.33
N LEU A 154 -3.99 0.42 -8.18
CA LEU A 154 -4.91 0.28 -9.31
C LEU A 154 -5.06 1.61 -10.08
N TRP A 155 -5.23 2.71 -9.35
CA TRP A 155 -5.32 4.04 -9.96
C TRP A 155 -4.03 4.45 -10.66
N PHE A 156 -2.88 4.21 -10.04
CA PHE A 156 -1.57 4.47 -10.64
C PHE A 156 -1.38 3.72 -11.95
N VAL A 157 -1.64 2.41 -11.97
CA VAL A 157 -1.51 1.59 -13.19
C VAL A 157 -2.48 2.08 -14.27
N TRP A 158 -3.72 2.40 -13.91
CA TRP A 158 -4.69 2.96 -14.85
C TRP A 158 -4.22 4.30 -15.43
N ALA A 159 -3.75 5.22 -14.59
CA ALA A 159 -3.28 6.54 -15.00
C ALA A 159 -2.05 6.43 -15.90
N TYR A 160 -1.12 5.53 -15.57
CA TYR A 160 0.08 5.24 -16.36
C TYR A 160 -0.24 4.75 -17.77
N ILE A 161 -1.21 3.83 -17.90
CA ILE A 161 -1.67 3.34 -19.20
C ILE A 161 -2.33 4.48 -20.01
N LYS A 162 -3.14 5.32 -19.35
CA LYS A 162 -3.92 6.39 -19.98
C LYS A 162 -3.07 7.56 -20.47
N ASP A 163 -2.12 8.05 -19.68
CA ASP A 163 -1.32 9.26 -19.99
C ASP A 163 -0.25 8.98 -21.07
N GLY A 164 -0.04 7.72 -21.47
CA GLY A 164 0.81 7.36 -22.61
C GLY A 164 2.32 7.55 -22.36
N VAL A 165 2.74 7.59 -21.09
CA VAL A 165 4.15 7.62 -20.67
C VAL A 165 4.78 6.26 -20.99
N GLY A 166 5.45 6.16 -22.15
CA GLY A 166 6.03 4.92 -22.70
C GLY A 166 5.45 4.53 -24.08
N GLY A 167 6.26 3.98 -24.99
CA GLY A 167 5.88 3.68 -26.39
C GLY A 167 4.61 2.82 -26.59
N SER A 168 4.00 2.86 -27.78
CA SER A 168 2.65 2.35 -28.05
C SER A 168 2.50 0.82 -28.10
N GLY A 169 3.59 0.07 -28.34
CA GLY A 169 3.57 -1.38 -28.52
C GLY A 169 3.65 -2.20 -27.22
N GLU A 170 4.57 -1.87 -26.32
CA GLU A 170 4.78 -2.59 -25.04
C GLU A 170 3.69 -2.31 -23.99
N ARG A 171 2.91 -1.24 -24.21
CA ARG A 171 1.90 -0.66 -23.30
C ARG A 171 0.74 -1.60 -22.93
N ARG A 172 0.33 -2.46 -23.86
CA ARG A 172 -0.88 -3.29 -23.71
C ARG A 172 -0.62 -4.59 -22.93
N GLU A 173 0.64 -5.03 -22.87
CA GLU A 173 1.04 -6.29 -22.22
C GLU A 173 1.73 -6.06 -20.86
N GLY A 174 2.41 -4.91 -20.66
CA GLY A 174 3.21 -4.66 -19.45
C GLY A 174 2.43 -4.27 -18.18
N TRP A 175 1.16 -3.85 -18.29
CA TRP A 175 0.42 -3.35 -17.13
C TRP A 175 0.19 -4.39 -16.03
N MET A 176 0.03 -5.67 -16.42
CA MET A 176 -0.14 -6.78 -15.47
C MET A 176 1.12 -6.95 -14.64
N TRP A 177 2.28 -6.90 -15.30
CA TRP A 177 3.58 -6.95 -14.64
C TRP A 177 3.81 -5.74 -13.74
N LEU A 178 3.44 -4.55 -14.19
CA LEU A 178 3.52 -3.34 -13.36
C LEU A 178 2.68 -3.48 -12.09
N LEU A 179 1.41 -3.89 -12.23
CA LEU A 179 0.52 -4.12 -11.08
C LEU A 179 1.07 -5.19 -10.15
N ALA A 180 1.56 -6.30 -10.70
CA ALA A 180 2.16 -7.38 -9.94
C ALA A 180 3.42 -6.91 -9.18
N MET A 181 4.34 -6.18 -9.82
CA MET A 181 5.55 -5.67 -9.16
C MET A 181 5.22 -4.69 -8.02
N VAL A 182 4.19 -3.86 -8.18
CA VAL A 182 3.75 -2.93 -7.13
C VAL A 182 3.11 -3.69 -5.96
N LEU A 183 2.15 -4.60 -6.24
CA LEU A 183 1.38 -5.26 -5.19
C LEU A 183 2.12 -6.43 -4.52
N LEU A 184 2.96 -7.16 -5.25
CA LEU A 184 3.69 -8.34 -4.77
C LEU A 184 5.13 -8.01 -4.35
N ASN A 185 5.46 -6.73 -4.14
CA ASN A 185 6.78 -6.33 -3.66
C ASN A 185 7.11 -7.06 -2.33
N PRO A 186 8.09 -7.97 -2.31
CA PRO A 186 8.34 -8.84 -1.16
C PRO A 186 8.82 -8.04 0.05
N CYS A 187 9.57 -6.95 -0.15
CA CYS A 187 10.06 -6.12 0.95
C CYS A 187 8.89 -5.45 1.68
N LEU A 188 7.92 -4.90 0.94
CA LEU A 188 6.75 -4.27 1.54
C LEU A 188 5.89 -5.29 2.29
N VAL A 189 5.65 -6.46 1.68
CA VAL A 189 4.85 -7.52 2.31
C VAL A 189 5.51 -8.02 3.61
N LEU A 190 6.82 -8.29 3.59
CA LEU A 190 7.53 -8.79 4.76
C LEU A 190 7.62 -7.75 5.88
N ILE A 191 7.82 -6.47 5.56
CA ILE A 191 7.92 -5.42 6.58
C ILE A 191 6.54 -5.15 7.20
N ASP A 192 5.51 -4.94 6.40
CA ASP A 192 4.20 -4.57 6.95
C ASP A 192 3.49 -5.77 7.60
N HIS A 193 3.44 -6.91 6.91
CA HIS A 193 2.65 -8.06 7.34
C HIS A 193 3.47 -9.11 8.11
N GLY A 194 4.79 -9.10 7.99
CA GLY A 194 5.68 -9.93 8.82
C GLY A 194 6.14 -9.18 10.06
N HIS A 195 6.99 -8.17 9.86
CA HIS A 195 7.63 -7.38 10.92
C HIS A 195 6.62 -6.58 11.77
N PHE A 196 5.51 -6.12 11.17
CA PHE A 196 4.43 -5.31 11.76
C PHE A 196 4.66 -3.80 11.64
N GLN A 197 4.38 -3.24 10.46
CA GLN A 197 4.44 -1.80 10.20
C GLN A 197 3.27 -1.33 9.31
N TYR A 198 2.98 -0.03 9.35
CA TYR A 198 1.93 0.62 8.53
C TYR A 198 2.51 1.41 7.35
N ASN A 199 3.53 0.91 6.65
CA ASN A 199 4.13 1.67 5.53
C ASN A 199 3.17 1.79 4.34
N CYS A 200 2.28 0.82 4.15
CA CYS A 200 1.27 0.77 3.11
C CYS A 200 0.41 2.05 3.05
N ILE A 201 0.10 2.68 4.20
CA ILE A 201 -0.70 3.91 4.24
C ILE A 201 0.06 5.05 3.57
N SER A 202 1.23 5.40 4.11
CA SER A 202 2.02 6.48 3.52
C SER A 202 2.35 6.14 2.06
N LEU A 203 2.80 4.92 1.75
CA LEU A 203 3.18 4.51 0.38
C LEU A 203 2.01 4.58 -0.58
N GLY A 204 0.82 4.15 -0.16
CA GLY A 204 -0.41 4.25 -0.94
C GLY A 204 -0.78 5.70 -1.20
N LEU A 205 -0.73 6.57 -0.18
CA LEU A 205 -0.97 8.01 -0.34
C LEU A 205 0.01 8.65 -1.35
N THR A 206 1.30 8.31 -1.26
CA THR A 206 2.31 8.77 -2.22
C THR A 206 2.05 8.25 -3.63
N LEU A 207 1.72 6.96 -3.79
CA LEU A 207 1.44 6.36 -5.08
C LEU A 207 0.18 6.97 -5.71
N GLY A 208 -0.84 7.23 -4.89
CA GLY A 208 -2.04 7.97 -5.29
C GLY A 208 -1.73 9.41 -5.68
N ALA A 209 -0.80 10.09 -5.00
CA ALA A 209 -0.36 11.41 -5.41
C ALA A 209 0.29 11.40 -6.81
N ILE A 210 1.15 10.42 -7.09
CA ILE A 210 1.75 10.21 -8.41
C ILE A 210 0.65 9.92 -9.45
N ALA A 211 -0.33 9.07 -9.13
CA ALA A 211 -1.47 8.81 -9.99
C ALA A 211 -2.31 10.07 -10.27
N GLY A 212 -2.45 10.96 -9.29
CA GLY A 212 -3.08 12.27 -9.43
C GLY A 212 -2.35 13.18 -10.41
N ILE A 213 -1.01 13.25 -10.32
CA ILE A 213 -0.16 14.01 -11.25
C ILE A 213 -0.34 13.48 -12.69
N LEU A 214 -0.23 12.16 -12.88
CA LEU A 214 -0.45 11.51 -14.18
C LEU A 214 -1.85 11.74 -14.72
N SER A 215 -2.85 11.89 -13.84
CA SER A 215 -4.23 12.19 -14.19
C SER A 215 -4.50 13.69 -14.37
N ARG A 216 -3.47 14.56 -14.29
CA ARG A 216 -3.58 16.03 -14.33
C ARG A 216 -4.47 16.63 -13.23
N ASN A 217 -4.57 15.95 -12.09
CA ASN A 217 -5.31 16.43 -10.91
C ASN A 217 -4.32 16.82 -9.80
N GLU A 218 -3.77 18.03 -9.92
CA GLU A 218 -2.72 18.53 -9.03
C GLU A 218 -3.22 18.76 -7.59
N LEU A 219 -4.48 19.14 -7.41
CA LEU A 219 -5.06 19.35 -6.08
C LEU A 219 -5.15 18.04 -5.28
N VAL A 220 -5.63 16.97 -5.92
CA VAL A 220 -5.65 15.64 -5.27
C VAL A 220 -4.24 15.14 -5.03
N ALA A 221 -3.33 15.36 -5.97
CA ALA A 221 -1.93 15.00 -5.79
C ALA A 221 -1.29 15.69 -4.58
N ALA A 222 -1.44 17.02 -4.47
CA ALA A 222 -0.94 17.80 -3.36
C ALA A 222 -1.54 17.33 -2.03
N ALA A 223 -2.86 17.15 -1.96
CA ALA A 223 -3.54 16.70 -0.75
C ALA A 223 -3.05 15.31 -0.29
N LEU A 224 -3.01 14.32 -1.20
CA LEU A 224 -2.52 12.98 -0.88
C LEU A 224 -1.05 12.98 -0.47
N PHE A 225 -0.23 13.80 -1.11
CA PHE A 225 1.18 13.91 -0.78
C PHE A 225 1.42 14.57 0.58
N SER A 226 0.68 15.63 0.92
CA SER A 226 0.70 16.25 2.24
C SER A 226 0.29 15.26 3.33
N LEU A 227 -0.74 14.45 3.08
CA LEU A 227 -1.14 13.37 3.99
C LEU A 227 -0.04 12.31 4.12
N ALA A 228 0.63 11.94 3.02
CA ALA A 228 1.70 10.94 3.05
C ALA A 228 2.86 11.33 3.96
N ILE A 229 3.27 12.61 3.92
CA ILE A 229 4.32 13.16 4.81
C ILE A 229 3.82 13.19 6.26
N ASN A 230 2.58 13.65 6.48
CA ASN A 230 2.01 13.71 7.83
C ASN A 230 1.76 12.32 8.47
N HIS A 231 1.81 11.24 7.67
CA HIS A 231 1.83 9.86 8.19
C HIS A 231 3.24 9.40 8.55
N LYS A 232 4.23 9.59 7.67
CA LYS A 232 5.62 9.13 7.91
C LYS A 232 6.64 10.03 7.21
N GLU A 233 7.56 10.61 7.99
CA GLU A 233 8.53 11.64 7.56
C GLU A 233 9.60 11.17 6.55
N MET A 234 9.75 9.86 6.31
CA MET A 234 10.79 9.30 5.42
C MET A 234 10.67 9.72 3.93
N LYS A 235 9.72 10.58 3.56
CA LYS A 235 9.38 10.93 2.17
C LYS A 235 9.69 12.36 1.78
N LEU A 236 10.31 13.12 2.68
CA LEU A 236 10.76 14.47 2.39
C LEU A 236 11.64 14.59 1.12
N PRO A 237 12.52 13.62 0.76
CA PRO A 237 13.25 13.68 -0.51
C PRO A 237 12.36 13.60 -1.75
N LEU A 238 11.18 12.95 -1.66
CA LEU A 238 10.23 12.85 -2.75
C LEU A 238 9.42 14.14 -2.93
N LEU A 239 9.20 14.92 -1.86
CA LEU A 239 8.55 16.25 -1.89
C LEU A 239 9.27 17.18 -2.86
N PHE A 240 10.60 17.25 -2.76
CA PHE A 240 11.41 18.12 -3.60
C PHE A 240 11.30 17.78 -5.10
N LYS A 241 11.19 16.49 -5.43
CA LYS A 241 10.99 16.06 -6.83
C LYS A 241 9.59 16.42 -7.36
N ILE A 242 8.55 16.25 -6.54
CA ILE A 242 7.16 16.57 -6.95
C ILE A 242 6.98 18.07 -7.16
N ILE A 243 7.48 18.91 -6.24
CA ILE A 243 7.44 20.37 -6.39
C ILE A 243 8.18 20.79 -7.67
N SER A 244 9.38 20.26 -7.91
CA SER A 244 10.15 20.60 -9.10
C SER A 244 9.41 20.25 -10.41
N TYR A 245 8.71 19.11 -10.43
CA TYR A 245 7.92 18.69 -11.59
C TYR A 245 6.66 19.57 -11.81
N SER A 246 5.94 19.91 -10.74
CA SER A 246 4.77 20.80 -10.80
C SER A 246 5.16 22.20 -11.28
N GLN A 247 6.29 22.75 -10.79
CA GLN A 247 6.81 24.02 -11.27
C GLN A 247 7.20 23.94 -12.76
N ALA A 248 7.88 22.88 -13.21
CA ALA A 248 8.23 22.70 -14.62
C ALA A 248 7.02 22.56 -15.54
N SER A 249 5.92 21.96 -15.07
CA SER A 249 4.66 21.87 -15.82
C SER A 249 3.96 23.22 -15.94
N ALA A 250 4.05 24.07 -14.92
CA ALA A 250 3.50 25.43 -14.95
C ALA A 250 4.28 26.36 -15.90
N THR A 251 5.60 26.22 -15.98
CA THR A 251 6.44 27.04 -16.88
C THR A 251 6.25 26.72 -18.35
N ASN A 252 5.82 25.51 -18.71
CA ASN A 252 5.53 25.12 -20.10
C ASN A 252 4.13 25.54 -20.59
N MET A 253 3.33 26.21 -19.75
CA MET A 253 2.01 26.75 -20.11
C MET A 253 1.99 28.28 -20.26
N ILE A 254 3.16 28.95 -20.21
CA ILE A 254 3.36 30.39 -20.49
C ILE A 254 4.24 30.50 -21.73
#